data_AF-A0A7C1EFC9-F1
#
_entry.id   AF-A0A7C1EFC9-F1
#
_cell.length_a   1.000
_cell.length_b   1.000
_cell.length_c   1.000
_cell.angle_alpha   90.00
_cell.angle_beta   90.00
_cell.angle_gamma   90.00
#
_symmetry.space_group_name_H-M   'P 1'
#
loop_
_entity.id
_entity.type
_entity.pdbx_description
1 polymer ?
#
loop_
_entity_poly.entity_id
_entity_poly.type
_entity_poly.pdbx_seq_one_letter_code
_entity_poly.pdbx_strand_id
1 'polypeptide(L)'
;MADNPIHRAEMIDLLSKLLVGAGRKMESAQDWARQLPRTPLAAEFLDQLYAEWPEVSPPDALGEDVAAEVRQRVSAWHGGWPHLWGHILRVTGAAVMIAEETDIDSSLAYLTGICHDVGKLDEEITGEAHEELGAAFVRRVLKGRLSQEQIDLIQGAILKESDGALADLLHDADKLDKIGAAGVMRRVSTSTDPGWVAAALERVNDDWRAFPRMHFEWSHDLAASKKNFLDWFLPSAQDVVRDAEG
;
A
#
# COMPACT_ATOMS: atom_id res chain seq x y z
N MET A 1 16.48 -18.78 16.32
CA MET A 1 17.07 -18.45 15.00
C MET A 1 17.81 -17.10 14.99
N ALA A 2 17.56 -16.20 15.96
CA ALA A 2 18.16 -14.85 16.03
C ALA A 2 19.70 -14.79 16.17
N ASP A 3 20.38 -15.83 16.69
CA ASP A 3 21.84 -15.81 16.91
C ASP A 3 22.70 -16.23 15.71
N ASN A 4 22.14 -16.35 14.49
CA ASN A 4 22.95 -16.67 13.31
C ASN A 4 23.58 -15.38 12.71
N PRO A 5 24.91 -15.20 12.75
CA PRO A 5 25.57 -14.00 12.24
C PRO A 5 25.35 -13.77 10.73
N ILE A 6 25.11 -14.83 9.96
CA ILE A 6 24.76 -14.73 8.53
C ILE A 6 23.39 -14.06 8.39
N HIS A 7 22.40 -14.51 9.16
CA HIS A 7 21.04 -13.98 9.12
C HIS A 7 21.00 -12.49 9.53
N ARG A 8 21.81 -12.11 10.53
CA ARG A 8 21.94 -10.71 10.95
C ARG A 8 22.50 -9.82 9.84
N ALA A 9 23.56 -10.25 9.15
CA ALA A 9 24.15 -9.49 8.05
C ALA A 9 23.16 -9.34 6.87
N GLU A 10 22.40 -10.38 6.55
CA GLU A 10 21.38 -10.34 5.51
C GLU A 10 20.25 -9.36 5.86
N MET A 11 19.81 -9.32 7.12
CA MET A 11 18.80 -8.38 7.59
C MET A 11 19.26 -6.91 7.47
N ILE A 12 20.52 -6.62 7.85
CA ILE A 12 21.10 -5.26 7.70
C ILE A 12 21.09 -4.83 6.23
N ASP A 13 21.54 -5.71 5.32
CA ASP A 13 21.60 -5.39 3.89
C ASP A 13 20.19 -5.20 3.33
N LEU A 14 19.21 -6.05 3.69
CA LEU A 14 17.82 -5.87 3.29
C LEU A 14 17.28 -4.50 3.71
N LEU A 15 17.36 -4.15 4.99
CA LEU A 15 16.84 -2.88 5.52
C LEU A 15 17.54 -1.68 4.87
N SER A 16 18.84 -1.78 4.63
CA SER A 16 19.62 -0.75 3.93
C SER A 16 19.16 -0.58 2.48
N LYS A 17 18.83 -1.67 1.76
CA LYS A 17 18.30 -1.58 0.39
C LYS A 17 16.87 -1.03 0.34
N LEU A 18 16.05 -1.28 1.37
CA LEU A 18 14.73 -0.69 1.52
C LEU A 18 14.80 0.83 1.70
N LEU A 19 15.70 1.34 2.56
CA LEU A 19 15.93 2.79 2.74
C LEU A 19 16.25 3.51 1.43
N VAL A 20 17.13 2.93 0.60
CA VAL A 20 17.51 3.51 -0.71
C VAL A 20 16.30 3.65 -1.64
N GLY A 21 15.25 2.83 -1.45
CA GLY A 21 13.98 2.94 -2.16
C GLY A 21 13.36 4.33 -2.05
N ALA A 22 13.58 5.04 -0.93
CA ALA A 22 13.05 6.38 -0.70
C ALA A 22 13.49 7.42 -1.74
N GLY A 23 14.58 7.19 -2.47
CA GLY A 23 15.08 8.05 -3.54
C GLY A 23 14.74 7.59 -4.96
N ARG A 24 13.90 6.55 -5.12
CA ARG A 24 13.61 5.91 -6.41
C ARG A 24 12.12 5.72 -6.65
N LYS A 25 11.72 5.78 -7.90
CA LYS A 25 10.37 5.42 -8.31
C LYS A 25 10.22 3.90 -8.26
N MET A 26 9.44 3.41 -7.29
CA MET A 26 9.18 1.98 -7.08
C MET A 26 7.67 1.75 -7.19
N GLU A 27 7.22 1.22 -8.33
CA GLU A 27 5.80 1.14 -8.67
C GLU A 27 5.28 -0.31 -8.73
N SER A 28 6.17 -1.30 -8.56
CA SER A 28 5.84 -2.72 -8.62
C SER A 28 6.74 -3.55 -7.67
N ALA A 29 6.29 -4.73 -7.29
CA ALA A 29 7.13 -5.72 -6.59
C ALA A 29 8.39 -6.07 -7.40
N GLN A 30 8.29 -6.06 -8.73
CA GLN A 30 9.42 -6.31 -9.62
C GLN A 30 10.50 -5.22 -9.55
N ASP A 31 10.14 -3.96 -9.30
CA ASP A 31 11.12 -2.90 -9.06
C ASP A 31 11.92 -3.19 -7.78
N TRP A 32 11.24 -3.62 -6.73
CA TRP A 32 11.86 -4.02 -5.47
C TRP A 32 12.77 -5.24 -5.64
N ALA A 33 12.34 -6.25 -6.38
CA ALA A 33 13.16 -7.42 -6.67
C ALA A 33 14.49 -7.09 -7.38
N ARG A 34 14.54 -6.01 -8.19
CA ARG A 34 15.80 -5.55 -8.82
C ARG A 34 16.71 -4.81 -7.84
N GLN A 35 16.17 -4.27 -6.76
CA GLN A 35 16.86 -3.42 -5.77
C GLN A 35 17.38 -4.23 -4.57
N LEU A 36 16.59 -5.19 -4.11
CA LEU A 36 16.88 -5.98 -2.92
C LEU A 36 18.05 -6.96 -3.14
N PRO A 37 18.76 -7.36 -2.07
CA PRO A 37 19.91 -8.24 -2.21
C PRO A 37 19.48 -9.66 -2.58
N ARG A 38 20.39 -10.44 -3.17
CA ARG A 38 20.13 -11.84 -3.55
C ARG A 38 20.51 -12.78 -2.42
N THR A 39 19.75 -12.73 -1.33
CA THR A 39 19.93 -13.56 -0.13
C THR A 39 18.66 -14.38 0.13
N PRO A 40 18.73 -15.52 0.86
CA PRO A 40 17.54 -16.27 1.26
C PRO A 40 16.50 -15.41 2.01
N LEU A 41 16.94 -14.59 2.96
CA LEU A 41 16.06 -13.68 3.69
C LEU A 41 15.34 -12.67 2.77
N ALA A 42 16.05 -12.12 1.78
CA ALA A 42 15.43 -11.20 0.84
C ALA A 42 14.49 -11.90 -0.15
N ALA A 43 14.75 -13.17 -0.48
CA ALA A 43 13.82 -13.99 -1.25
C ALA A 43 12.52 -14.23 -0.49
N GLU A 44 12.58 -14.59 0.80
CA GLU A 44 11.38 -14.75 1.65
C GLU A 44 10.60 -13.44 1.79
N PHE A 45 11.29 -12.31 1.93
CA PHE A 45 10.67 -10.98 1.92
C PHE A 45 9.94 -10.70 0.60
N LEU A 46 10.58 -11.01 -0.53
CA LEU A 46 10.01 -10.80 -1.87
C LEU A 46 8.84 -11.73 -2.15
N ASP A 47 8.91 -12.99 -1.76
CA ASP A 47 7.82 -13.96 -1.91
C ASP A 47 6.57 -13.45 -1.20
N GLN A 48 6.73 -12.95 0.03
CA GLN A 48 5.65 -12.29 0.74
C GLN A 48 5.18 -11.03 0.02
N LEU A 49 6.09 -10.15 -0.44
CA LEU A 49 5.71 -8.92 -1.15
C LEU A 49 4.92 -9.21 -2.44
N TYR A 50 5.28 -10.26 -3.19
CA TYR A 50 4.56 -10.68 -4.39
C TYR A 50 3.16 -11.21 -4.04
N ALA A 51 3.02 -11.99 -2.97
CA ALA A 51 1.72 -12.50 -2.52
C ALA A 51 0.77 -11.37 -2.06
N GLU A 52 1.33 -10.26 -1.57
CA GLU A 52 0.59 -9.12 -1.04
C GLU A 52 0.36 -7.97 -2.05
N TRP A 53 0.95 -8.05 -3.24
CA TRP A 53 0.87 -7.02 -4.27
C TRP A 53 0.25 -7.59 -5.55
N PRO A 54 -1.07 -7.85 -5.57
CA PRO A 54 -1.75 -8.26 -6.79
C PRO A 54 -1.56 -7.21 -7.89
N GLU A 55 -1.06 -7.65 -9.04
CA GLU A 55 -0.93 -6.79 -10.21
C GLU A 55 -2.33 -6.45 -10.73
N VAL A 56 -2.54 -5.18 -11.08
CA VAL A 56 -3.83 -4.70 -11.57
C VAL A 56 -3.63 -3.94 -12.87
N SER A 57 -4.48 -4.24 -13.84
CA SER A 57 -4.57 -3.51 -15.10
C SER A 57 -5.93 -2.82 -15.17
N PRO A 58 -6.05 -1.68 -15.90
CA PRO A 58 -7.34 -1.08 -16.14
C PRO A 58 -8.30 -2.08 -16.80
N PRO A 59 -9.55 -2.23 -16.29
CA PRO A 59 -10.49 -3.21 -16.82
C PRO A 59 -11.04 -2.80 -18.21
N ASP A 60 -11.04 -1.50 -18.51
CA ASP A 60 -11.52 -0.93 -19.77
C ASP A 60 -10.86 0.43 -20.06
N ALA A 61 -11.29 1.07 -21.16
CA ALA A 61 -10.78 2.39 -21.58
C ALA A 61 -11.08 3.51 -20.56
N LEU A 62 -12.19 3.42 -19.82
CA LEU A 62 -12.50 4.40 -18.78
C LEU A 62 -11.51 4.26 -17.62
N GLY A 63 -11.23 3.04 -17.18
CA GLY A 63 -10.21 2.77 -16.18
C GLY A 63 -8.84 3.28 -16.62
N GLU A 64 -8.47 3.08 -17.89
CA GLU A 64 -7.18 3.53 -18.43
C GLU A 64 -7.07 5.07 -18.40
N ASP A 65 -8.09 5.76 -18.88
CA ASP A 65 -8.17 7.23 -18.87
C ASP A 65 -8.06 7.79 -17.43
N VAL A 66 -8.82 7.21 -16.49
CA VAL A 66 -8.84 7.67 -15.09
C VAL A 66 -7.50 7.39 -14.42
N ALA A 67 -6.91 6.22 -14.61
CA ALA A 67 -5.60 5.88 -14.07
C ALA A 67 -4.50 6.83 -14.60
N ALA A 68 -4.58 7.23 -15.87
CA ALA A 68 -3.67 8.22 -16.45
C ALA A 68 -3.83 9.61 -15.80
N GLU A 69 -5.08 10.07 -15.58
CA GLU A 69 -5.34 11.33 -14.87
C GLU A 69 -4.83 11.30 -13.42
N VAL A 70 -5.09 10.21 -12.68
CA VAL A 70 -4.58 10.04 -11.31
C VAL A 70 -3.06 10.06 -11.30
N ARG A 71 -2.42 9.23 -12.14
CA ARG A 71 -0.96 9.12 -12.21
C ARG A 71 -0.33 10.47 -12.52
N GLN A 72 -0.90 11.25 -13.44
CA GLN A 72 -0.43 12.60 -13.73
C GLN A 72 -0.47 13.49 -12.48
N ARG A 73 -1.58 13.46 -11.73
CA ARG A 73 -1.77 14.28 -10.52
C ARG A 73 -0.83 13.89 -9.39
N VAL A 74 -0.60 12.60 -9.17
CA VAL A 74 0.31 12.09 -8.12
C VAL A 74 1.75 11.91 -8.59
N SER A 75 2.09 12.30 -9.83
CA SER A 75 3.43 12.11 -10.40
C SER A 75 4.50 13.01 -9.78
N ALA A 76 4.09 14.09 -9.11
CA ALA A 76 5.03 14.99 -8.44
C ALA A 76 5.75 14.22 -7.33
N TRP A 77 7.09 14.24 -7.38
CA TRP A 77 7.90 13.61 -6.36
C TRP A 77 7.77 14.36 -5.03
N HIS A 78 7.24 13.68 -4.01
CA HIS A 78 7.12 14.24 -2.67
C HIS A 78 7.91 13.40 -1.67
N GLY A 79 8.83 14.04 -0.92
CA GLY A 79 9.73 13.35 0.00
C GLY A 79 9.03 12.63 1.16
N GLY A 80 7.78 13.00 1.48
CA GLY A 80 6.95 12.32 2.48
C GLY A 80 6.24 11.06 1.96
N TRP A 81 6.02 10.97 0.64
CA TRP A 81 5.27 9.89 -0.01
C TRP A 81 5.89 9.47 -1.35
N PRO A 82 7.16 9.02 -1.37
CA PRO A 82 7.87 8.67 -2.61
C PRO A 82 7.22 7.51 -3.40
N HIS A 83 6.29 6.78 -2.76
CA HIS A 83 5.62 5.62 -3.33
C HIS A 83 4.09 5.75 -3.32
N LEU A 84 3.55 6.98 -3.33
CA LEU A 84 2.10 7.20 -3.35
C LEU A 84 1.40 6.43 -4.48
N TRP A 85 1.94 6.52 -5.70
CA TRP A 85 1.39 5.75 -6.83
C TRP A 85 1.48 4.24 -6.62
N GLY A 86 2.60 3.74 -6.08
CA GLY A 86 2.74 2.31 -5.75
C GLY A 86 1.74 1.87 -4.67
N HIS A 87 1.45 2.71 -3.68
CA HIS A 87 0.39 2.49 -2.69
C HIS A 87 -0.98 2.40 -3.35
N ILE A 88 -1.34 3.39 -4.17
CA ILE A 88 -2.60 3.38 -4.93
C ILE A 88 -2.74 2.09 -5.74
N LEU A 89 -1.68 1.63 -6.42
CA LEU A 89 -1.72 0.38 -7.18
C LEU A 89 -1.94 -0.85 -6.31
N ARG A 90 -1.27 -0.96 -5.14
CA ARG A 90 -1.47 -2.09 -4.20
C ARG A 90 -2.89 -2.13 -3.66
N VAL A 91 -3.42 -0.98 -3.25
CA VAL A 91 -4.81 -0.86 -2.77
C VAL A 91 -5.79 -1.20 -3.89
N THR A 92 -5.55 -0.71 -5.11
CA THR A 92 -6.41 -0.99 -6.27
C THR A 92 -6.40 -2.49 -6.62
N GLY A 93 -5.24 -3.15 -6.61
CA GLY A 93 -5.16 -4.58 -6.85
C GLY A 93 -5.90 -5.39 -5.78
N ALA A 94 -5.70 -5.07 -4.50
CA ALA A 94 -6.40 -5.74 -3.40
C ALA A 94 -7.92 -5.52 -3.49
N ALA A 95 -8.35 -4.30 -3.82
CA ALA A 95 -9.76 -3.96 -4.06
C ALA A 95 -10.36 -4.81 -5.19
N VAL A 96 -9.65 -4.97 -6.31
CA VAL A 96 -10.12 -5.81 -7.42
C VAL A 96 -10.17 -7.29 -7.04
N MET A 97 -9.16 -7.83 -6.34
CA MET A 97 -9.18 -9.21 -5.87
C MET A 97 -10.38 -9.51 -4.95
N ILE A 98 -10.69 -8.59 -4.02
CA ILE A 98 -11.88 -8.70 -3.17
C ILE A 98 -13.16 -8.68 -4.02
N ALA A 99 -13.23 -7.81 -5.04
CA ALA A 99 -14.38 -7.73 -5.92
C ALA A 99 -14.59 -9.02 -6.75
N GLU A 100 -13.51 -9.66 -7.21
CA GLU A 100 -13.57 -10.90 -8.01
C GLU A 100 -14.12 -12.11 -7.22
N GLU A 101 -13.95 -12.12 -5.90
CA GLU A 101 -14.49 -13.17 -5.02
C GLU A 101 -15.87 -12.82 -4.43
N THR A 102 -16.47 -11.70 -4.86
CA THR A 102 -17.75 -11.20 -4.35
C THR A 102 -18.67 -10.74 -5.49
N ASP A 103 -19.86 -10.25 -5.15
CA ASP A 103 -20.82 -9.69 -6.13
C ASP A 103 -20.58 -8.19 -6.41
N ILE A 104 -19.41 -7.65 -6.05
CA ILE A 104 -19.06 -6.24 -6.27
C ILE A 104 -18.51 -6.07 -7.69
N ASP A 105 -18.99 -5.07 -8.42
CA ASP A 105 -18.49 -4.76 -9.77
C ASP A 105 -17.00 -4.39 -9.71
N SER A 106 -16.15 -5.23 -10.32
CA SER A 106 -14.69 -5.04 -10.36
C SER A 106 -14.27 -3.71 -11.00
N SER A 107 -15.08 -3.15 -11.91
CA SER A 107 -14.81 -1.84 -12.52
C SER A 107 -15.03 -0.71 -11.51
N LEU A 108 -16.07 -0.81 -10.68
CA LEU A 108 -16.29 0.14 -9.58
C LEU A 108 -15.22 -0.01 -8.49
N ALA A 109 -14.83 -1.24 -8.15
CA ALA A 109 -13.72 -1.50 -7.22
C ALA A 109 -12.40 -0.91 -7.73
N TYR A 110 -12.08 -1.10 -9.02
CA TYR A 110 -10.91 -0.51 -9.67
C TYR A 110 -10.93 1.02 -9.58
N LEU A 111 -12.04 1.65 -10.00
CA LEU A 111 -12.17 3.12 -9.99
C LEU A 111 -12.11 3.70 -8.58
N THR A 112 -12.62 2.96 -7.58
CA THR A 112 -12.56 3.34 -6.16
C THR A 112 -11.13 3.28 -5.65
N GLY A 113 -10.45 2.16 -5.85
CA GLY A 113 -9.05 1.97 -5.45
C GLY A 113 -8.10 2.95 -6.13
N ILE A 114 -8.23 3.16 -7.45
CA ILE A 114 -7.31 4.03 -8.20
C ILE A 114 -7.46 5.50 -7.82
N CYS A 115 -8.65 5.92 -7.36
CA CYS A 115 -8.92 7.31 -7.02
C CYS A 115 -8.78 7.66 -5.54
N HIS A 116 -8.74 6.68 -4.62
CA HIS A 116 -8.97 6.95 -3.20
C HIS A 116 -8.04 7.99 -2.57
N ASP A 117 -6.77 7.99 -2.98
CA ASP A 117 -5.72 8.88 -2.46
C ASP A 117 -5.24 9.90 -3.51
N VAL A 118 -6.02 10.15 -4.56
CA VAL A 118 -5.65 11.10 -5.63
C VAL A 118 -5.45 12.54 -5.11
N GLY A 119 -6.14 12.91 -4.03
CA GLY A 119 -6.03 14.22 -3.38
C GLY A 119 -4.88 14.34 -2.38
N LYS A 120 -4.06 13.29 -2.19
CA LYS A 120 -3.13 13.22 -1.05
C LYS A 120 -2.04 14.30 -1.07
N LEU A 121 -1.47 14.59 -2.24
CA LEU A 121 -0.47 15.64 -2.38
C LEU A 121 -1.09 17.05 -2.32
N ASP A 122 -2.36 17.17 -2.73
CA ASP A 122 -3.06 18.45 -2.69
C ASP A 122 -3.41 18.86 -1.25
N GLU A 123 -3.72 17.89 -0.37
CA GLU A 123 -3.90 18.12 1.08
C GLU A 123 -2.65 18.75 1.71
N GLU A 124 -1.46 18.27 1.36
CA GLU A 124 -0.20 18.84 1.85
C GLU A 124 0.03 20.29 1.40
N ILE A 125 -0.52 20.68 0.24
CA ILE A 125 -0.38 22.02 -0.35
C ILE A 125 -1.46 22.98 0.16
N THR A 126 -2.70 22.51 0.24
CA THR A 126 -3.90 23.33 0.44
C THR A 126 -4.43 23.29 1.87
N GLY A 127 -4.15 22.19 2.60
CA GLY A 127 -4.75 21.89 3.90
C GLY A 127 -6.20 21.37 3.83
N GLU A 128 -6.78 21.23 2.63
CA GLU A 128 -8.10 20.62 2.44
C GLU A 128 -7.99 19.09 2.59
N ALA A 129 -9.02 18.43 3.12
CA ALA A 129 -9.00 17.00 3.36
C ALA A 129 -8.85 16.22 2.04
N HIS A 130 -7.88 15.32 1.96
CA HIS A 130 -7.62 14.54 0.73
C HIS A 130 -8.82 13.71 0.29
N GLU A 131 -9.66 13.25 1.23
CA GLU A 131 -10.90 12.54 0.90
C GLU A 131 -11.90 13.43 0.15
N GLU A 132 -12.08 14.69 0.57
CA GLU A 132 -12.95 15.66 -0.11
C GLU A 132 -12.44 15.99 -1.51
N LEU A 133 -11.13 16.20 -1.63
CA LEU A 133 -10.45 16.44 -2.90
C LEU A 133 -10.57 15.23 -3.84
N GLY A 134 -10.42 14.02 -3.31
CA GLY A 134 -10.58 12.77 -4.05
C GLY A 134 -12.01 12.57 -4.54
N ALA A 135 -13.01 12.81 -3.69
CA ALA A 135 -14.41 12.74 -4.08
C ALA A 135 -14.76 13.79 -5.15
N ALA A 136 -14.27 15.03 -5.02
CA ALA A 136 -14.45 16.07 -6.02
C ALA A 136 -13.79 15.70 -7.36
N PHE A 137 -12.60 15.08 -7.32
CA PHE A 137 -11.93 14.55 -8.50
C PHE A 137 -12.80 13.48 -9.19
N VAL A 138 -13.29 12.49 -8.45
CA VAL A 138 -14.17 11.42 -8.97
C VAL A 138 -15.40 11.99 -9.65
N ARG A 139 -16.10 12.93 -9.00
CA ARG A 139 -17.26 13.60 -9.59
C ARG A 139 -16.91 14.28 -10.91
N ARG A 140 -15.79 14.98 -10.98
CA ARG A 140 -15.34 15.68 -12.20
C ARG A 140 -15.03 14.69 -13.32
N VAL A 141 -14.27 13.64 -13.03
CA VAL A 141 -13.79 12.71 -14.08
C VAL A 141 -14.86 11.73 -14.51
N LEU A 142 -15.75 11.26 -13.64
CA LEU A 142 -16.73 10.23 -14.01
C LEU A 142 -18.05 10.80 -14.53
N LYS A 143 -18.27 12.12 -14.44
CA LYS A 143 -19.50 12.77 -14.91
C LYS A 143 -19.75 12.49 -16.40
N GLY A 144 -20.92 11.94 -16.69
CA GLY A 144 -21.33 11.57 -18.06
C GLY A 144 -20.67 10.30 -18.59
N ARG A 145 -19.80 9.66 -17.80
CA ARG A 145 -19.18 8.35 -18.09
C ARG A 145 -19.81 7.22 -17.25
N LEU A 146 -20.28 7.52 -16.04
CA LEU A 146 -21.05 6.62 -15.18
C LEU A 146 -22.41 7.22 -14.78
N SER A 147 -23.28 6.39 -14.20
CA SER A 147 -24.52 6.87 -13.57
C SER A 147 -24.22 7.70 -12.32
N GLN A 148 -25.14 8.59 -11.93
CA GLN A 148 -24.97 9.38 -10.70
C GLN A 148 -24.86 8.49 -9.46
N GLU A 149 -25.64 7.39 -9.41
CA GLU A 149 -25.59 6.43 -8.32
C GLU A 149 -24.21 5.76 -8.18
N GLN A 150 -23.60 5.35 -9.30
CA GLN A 150 -22.24 4.78 -9.29
C GLN A 150 -21.21 5.81 -8.82
N ILE A 151 -21.34 7.06 -9.25
CA ILE A 151 -20.45 8.15 -8.80
C ILE A 151 -20.61 8.38 -7.30
N ASP A 152 -21.85 8.44 -6.80
CA ASP A 152 -22.15 8.67 -5.38
C ASP A 152 -21.62 7.53 -4.51
N LEU A 153 -21.69 6.27 -4.97
CA LEU A 153 -21.10 5.12 -4.28
C LEU A 153 -19.58 5.25 -4.14
N ILE A 154 -18.86 5.59 -5.21
CA ILE A 154 -17.40 5.78 -5.18
C ILE A 154 -17.05 6.97 -4.27
N GLN A 155 -17.75 8.10 -4.41
CA GLN A 155 -17.52 9.28 -3.56
C GLN A 155 -17.76 8.95 -2.07
N GLY A 156 -18.84 8.25 -1.74
CA GLY A 156 -19.16 7.86 -0.37
C GLY A 156 -18.14 6.93 0.26
N ALA A 157 -17.58 5.99 -0.52
CA ALA A 157 -16.48 5.13 -0.07
C ALA A 157 -15.20 5.94 0.23
N ILE A 158 -14.81 6.86 -0.66
CA ILE A 158 -13.62 7.71 -0.48
C ILE A 158 -13.77 8.65 0.71
N LEU A 159 -14.94 9.27 0.86
CA LEU A 159 -15.27 10.16 1.98
C LEU A 159 -15.40 9.42 3.33
N LYS A 160 -15.50 8.08 3.30
CA LYS A 160 -15.81 7.25 4.47
C LYS A 160 -17.16 7.63 5.11
N GLU A 161 -18.10 8.07 4.26
CA GLU A 161 -19.46 8.50 4.65
C GLU A 161 -20.51 7.41 4.36
N SER A 162 -20.13 6.36 3.64
CA SER A 162 -20.99 5.24 3.30
C SER A 162 -20.66 4.01 4.15
N ASP A 163 -21.70 3.37 4.70
CA ASP A 163 -21.63 2.00 5.19
C ASP A 163 -22.14 1.08 4.08
N GLY A 164 -21.24 0.36 3.40
CA GLY A 164 -21.60 -0.49 2.27
C GLY A 164 -20.42 -1.26 1.70
N ALA A 165 -20.71 -2.27 0.89
CA ALA A 165 -19.72 -3.24 0.41
C ALA A 165 -18.51 -2.59 -0.29
N LEU A 166 -18.70 -1.50 -1.04
CA LEU A 166 -17.61 -0.77 -1.70
C LEU A 166 -16.73 0.00 -0.70
N ALA A 167 -17.32 0.53 0.37
CA ALA A 167 -16.60 1.20 1.45
C ALA A 167 -15.82 0.19 2.31
N ASP A 168 -16.43 -0.95 2.64
CA ASP A 168 -15.77 -2.06 3.35
C ASP A 168 -14.60 -2.61 2.54
N LEU A 169 -14.77 -2.72 1.21
CA LEU A 169 -13.74 -3.20 0.29
C LEU A 169 -12.56 -2.24 0.23
N LEU A 170 -12.82 -0.94 0.08
CA LEU A 170 -11.78 0.08 0.10
C LEU A 170 -11.07 0.12 1.47
N HIS A 171 -11.83 -0.01 2.57
CA HIS A 171 -11.30 -0.10 3.90
C HIS A 171 -10.31 -1.27 4.02
N ASP A 172 -10.72 -2.49 3.68
CA ASP A 172 -9.87 -3.66 3.77
C ASP A 172 -8.60 -3.51 2.91
N ALA A 173 -8.76 -3.07 1.67
CA ALA A 173 -7.64 -2.87 0.75
C ALA A 173 -6.62 -1.83 1.27
N ASP A 174 -7.05 -0.67 1.79
CA ASP A 174 -6.15 0.33 2.40
C ASP A 174 -5.43 -0.22 3.64
N LYS A 175 -6.17 -0.91 4.52
CA LYS A 175 -5.58 -1.42 5.76
C LYS A 175 -4.54 -2.50 5.48
N LEU A 176 -4.81 -3.41 4.55
CA LEU A 176 -3.87 -4.47 4.18
C LEU A 176 -2.50 -3.93 3.75
N ASP A 177 -2.42 -2.71 3.20
CA ASP A 177 -1.16 -2.08 2.80
C ASP A 177 -0.28 -1.61 3.99
N LYS A 178 -0.82 -1.59 5.22
CA LYS A 178 -0.12 -1.08 6.41
C LYS A 178 0.74 -2.14 7.11
N ILE A 179 0.51 -3.41 6.81
CA ILE A 179 1.18 -4.55 7.45
C ILE A 179 1.82 -5.47 6.41
N GLY A 180 2.52 -6.51 6.88
CA GLY A 180 3.24 -7.46 6.02
C GLY A 180 4.51 -6.87 5.42
N ALA A 181 5.00 -7.52 4.36
CA ALA A 181 6.18 -7.05 3.64
C ALA A 181 5.92 -5.67 2.99
N ALA A 182 4.70 -5.43 2.48
CA ALA A 182 4.31 -4.14 1.93
C ALA A 182 4.36 -3.02 2.99
N GLY A 183 3.87 -3.29 4.21
CA GLY A 183 3.93 -2.38 5.36
C GLY A 183 5.35 -2.02 5.76
N VAL A 184 6.24 -3.02 5.88
CA VAL A 184 7.68 -2.79 6.16
C VAL A 184 8.31 -1.95 5.07
N MET A 185 8.18 -2.38 3.82
CA MET A 185 8.74 -1.71 2.66
C MET A 185 8.32 -0.25 2.63
N ARG A 186 7.02 0.05 2.66
CA ARG A 186 6.52 1.42 2.50
C ARG A 186 6.92 2.34 3.64
N ARG A 187 7.12 1.83 4.87
CA ARG A 187 7.51 2.64 6.03
C ARG A 187 9.01 2.88 6.06
N VAL A 188 9.81 1.85 5.81
CA VAL A 188 11.28 1.99 5.78
C VAL A 188 11.69 2.89 4.62
N SER A 189 11.04 2.78 3.46
CA SER A 189 11.41 3.52 2.27
C SER A 189 10.79 4.93 2.16
N THR A 190 10.44 5.57 3.27
CA THR A 190 10.10 7.01 3.28
C THR A 190 11.28 7.92 3.58
N SER A 191 12.41 7.37 4.04
CA SER A 191 13.63 8.11 4.35
C SER A 191 14.86 7.35 3.88
N THR A 192 15.96 8.08 3.65
CA THR A 192 17.28 7.51 3.38
C THR A 192 18.18 7.48 4.62
N ASP A 193 17.72 8.05 5.74
CA ASP A 193 18.44 8.09 7.01
C ASP A 193 18.41 6.70 7.69
N PRO A 194 19.56 6.04 7.96
CA PRO A 194 19.59 4.80 8.72
C PRO A 194 18.94 4.88 10.11
N GLY A 195 18.99 6.05 10.77
CA GLY A 195 18.33 6.27 12.06
C GLY A 195 16.79 6.21 11.99
N TRP A 196 16.21 6.27 10.78
CA TRP A 196 14.77 6.16 10.58
C TRP A 196 14.23 4.74 10.79
N VAL A 197 15.06 3.70 10.57
CA VAL A 197 14.58 2.31 10.47
C VAL A 197 13.89 1.87 11.76
N ALA A 198 14.43 2.23 12.93
CA ALA A 198 13.82 1.90 14.23
C ALA A 198 12.38 2.43 14.32
N ALA A 199 12.20 3.72 14.03
CA ALA A 199 10.89 4.37 14.07
C ALA A 199 9.94 3.82 12.99
N ALA A 200 10.46 3.49 11.81
CA ALA A 200 9.68 2.88 10.74
C ALA A 200 9.13 1.50 11.15
N LEU A 201 9.98 0.64 11.71
CA LEU A 201 9.59 -0.70 12.17
C LEU A 201 8.61 -0.62 13.36
N GLU A 202 8.78 0.34 14.27
CA GLU A 202 7.81 0.52 15.36
C GLU A 202 6.44 0.94 14.84
N ARG A 203 6.37 1.81 13.81
CA ARG A 203 5.09 2.14 13.17
C ARG A 203 4.41 0.92 12.53
N VAL A 204 5.18 0.02 11.92
CA VAL A 204 4.62 -1.24 11.38
C VAL A 204 4.09 -2.12 12.51
N ASN A 205 4.81 -2.19 13.62
CA ASN A 205 4.40 -2.92 14.82
C ASN A 205 3.11 -2.32 15.44
N ASP A 206 2.99 -0.99 15.50
CA ASP A 206 1.77 -0.31 15.93
C ASP A 206 0.59 -0.59 14.99
N ASP A 207 0.80 -0.48 13.67
CA ASP A 207 -0.20 -0.80 12.64
C ASP A 207 -0.65 -2.27 12.75
N TRP A 208 0.27 -3.18 13.08
CA TRP A 208 -0.03 -4.60 13.32
C TRP A 208 -0.84 -4.84 14.60
N ARG A 209 -0.46 -4.21 15.72
CA ARG A 209 -1.17 -4.35 17.00
C ARG A 209 -2.58 -3.76 16.97
N ALA A 210 -2.75 -2.66 16.25
CA ALA A 210 -4.03 -1.98 16.08
C ALA A 210 -4.78 -2.42 14.81
N PHE A 211 -4.36 -3.52 14.16
CA PHE A 211 -4.92 -3.92 12.87
C PHE A 211 -6.42 -4.24 12.99
N PRO A 212 -7.28 -3.58 12.19
CA PRO A 212 -8.71 -3.73 12.32
C PRO A 212 -9.20 -5.10 11.84
N ARG A 213 -10.47 -5.39 12.14
CA ARG A 213 -11.15 -6.54 11.55
C ARG A 213 -11.39 -6.27 10.06
N MET A 214 -11.14 -7.29 9.23
CA MET A 214 -11.48 -7.28 7.80
C MET A 214 -12.94 -7.72 7.59
N HIS A 215 -13.49 -7.38 6.43
CA HIS A 215 -14.87 -7.61 6.06
C HIS A 215 -15.04 -8.82 5.12
N PHE A 216 -14.03 -9.14 4.31
CA PHE A 216 -14.09 -10.19 3.28
C PHE A 216 -13.17 -11.38 3.58
N GLU A 217 -13.50 -12.55 3.01
CA GLU A 217 -12.72 -13.79 3.22
C GLU A 217 -11.30 -13.64 2.68
N TRP A 218 -11.15 -13.16 1.44
CA TRP A 218 -9.84 -12.91 0.85
C TRP A 218 -8.96 -11.98 1.70
N SER A 219 -9.54 -10.89 2.21
CA SER A 219 -8.82 -9.92 3.03
C SER A 219 -8.49 -10.49 4.42
N HIS A 220 -9.34 -11.37 4.97
CA HIS A 220 -9.02 -12.13 6.18
C HIS A 220 -7.79 -13.02 5.99
N ASP A 221 -7.76 -13.80 4.91
CA ASP A 221 -6.68 -14.74 4.62
C ASP A 221 -5.37 -14.01 4.33
N LEU A 222 -5.42 -12.94 3.53
CA LEU A 222 -4.25 -12.12 3.27
C LEU A 222 -3.74 -11.42 4.54
N ALA A 223 -4.64 -10.92 5.39
CA ALA A 223 -4.25 -10.35 6.69
C ALA A 223 -3.59 -11.39 7.60
N ALA A 224 -4.08 -12.63 7.61
CA ALA A 224 -3.46 -13.72 8.38
C ALA A 224 -2.05 -14.06 7.86
N SER A 225 -1.88 -14.16 6.55
CA SER A 225 -0.56 -14.33 5.91
C SER A 225 0.41 -13.21 6.28
N LYS A 226 -0.02 -11.95 6.13
CA LYS A 226 0.75 -10.74 6.50
C LYS A 226 1.17 -10.75 7.97
N LYS A 227 0.29 -11.17 8.88
CA LYS A 227 0.58 -11.25 10.33
C LYS A 227 1.63 -12.33 10.63
N ASN A 228 1.49 -13.52 10.05
CA ASN A 228 2.47 -14.59 10.22
C ASN A 228 3.87 -14.16 9.73
N PHE A 229 3.93 -13.42 8.63
CA PHE A 229 5.18 -12.85 8.15
C PHE A 229 5.78 -11.86 9.16
N LEU A 230 4.98 -10.94 9.72
CA LEU A 230 5.47 -9.96 10.69
C LEU A 230 5.93 -10.60 12.01
N ASP A 231 5.24 -11.64 12.49
CA ASP A 231 5.64 -12.43 13.66
C ASP A 231 7.06 -13.01 13.52
N TRP A 232 7.42 -13.41 12.30
CA TRP A 232 8.75 -13.91 11.98
C TRP A 232 9.77 -12.77 11.74
N PHE A 233 9.37 -11.74 10.99
CA PHE A 233 10.30 -10.71 10.48
C PHE A 233 10.65 -9.65 11.51
N LEU A 234 9.66 -9.08 12.21
CA LEU A 234 9.85 -7.89 13.05
C LEU A 234 10.82 -8.10 14.21
N PRO A 235 10.76 -9.21 14.99
CA PRO A 235 11.69 -9.41 16.09
C PRO A 235 13.15 -9.37 15.62
N SER A 236 13.44 -10.08 14.53
CA SER A 236 14.77 -10.15 13.93
C SER A 236 15.24 -8.79 13.40
N ALA A 237 14.35 -8.04 12.74
CA ALA A 237 14.66 -6.71 12.22
C ALA A 237 14.93 -5.69 13.34
N GLN A 238 14.11 -5.71 14.39
CA GLN A 238 14.24 -4.81 15.55
C GLN A 238 15.47 -5.13 16.41
N ASP A 239 15.86 -6.41 16.53
CA ASP A 239 17.09 -6.80 17.24
C ASP A 239 18.33 -6.22 16.55
N VAL A 240 18.41 -6.35 15.22
CA VAL A 240 19.51 -5.82 14.41
C VAL A 240 19.66 -4.29 14.56
N VAL A 241 18.55 -3.57 14.63
CA VAL A 241 18.56 -2.10 14.75
C VAL A 241 18.97 -1.66 16.16
N ARG A 242 18.46 -2.32 17.21
CA ARG A 242 18.83 -2.01 18.61
C ARG A 242 20.32 -2.17 18.88
N ASP A 243 20.93 -3.23 18.35
CA ASP A 243 22.37 -3.46 18.47
C ASP A 243 23.23 -2.39 17.76
N ALA A 244 22.68 -1.72 16.73
CA ALA A 244 23.41 -0.68 15.99
C ALA A 244 23.39 0.68 16.71
N GLU A 245 22.48 0.86 17.68
CA GLU A 245 22.33 2.07 18.50
C GLU A 245 23.10 2.01 19.84
N GLY A 246 23.59 0.83 20.22
CA GLY A 246 24.38 0.59 21.45
C GLY A 246 25.88 0.50 21.22
#